data_AF-A0A933FZR8-F1
#
_entry.id   AF-A0A933FZR8-F1
#
_cell.length_a   1.000
_cell.length_b   1.000
_cell.length_c   1.000
_cell.angle_alpha   90.00
_cell.angle_beta   90.00
_cell.angle_gamma   90.00
#
_symmetry.space_group_name_H-M   'P 1'
#
loop_
_entity.id
_entity.type
_entity.pdbx_description
1 polymer ?
#
loop_
_entity_poly.entity_id
_entity_poly.type
_entity_poly.pdbx_seq_one_letter_code
_entity_poly.pdbx_strand_id
1 'polypeptide(L)' 'MIANSLVIAKLLEAVGIGALMIGLVQGVYGDMWGELYLFIGGIVVFVFGREMEKRLAKRKANMEKIK' A
#
# COMPACT_ATOMS: atom_id res chain seq x y z
N MET A 1 0.34 9.62 18.03
CA MET A 1 -0.47 8.54 17.39
C MET A 1 -0.57 8.67 15.88
N ILE A 2 -1.08 9.78 15.32
CA ILE A 2 -1.32 9.92 13.87
C ILE A 2 -0.05 9.76 13.02
N ALA A 3 1.09 10.28 13.49
CA ALA A 3 2.37 10.11 12.81
C ALA A 3 2.78 8.63 12.65
N ASN A 4 2.57 7.81 13.67
CA ASN A 4 2.87 6.38 13.62
C ASN A 4 1.94 5.65 12.63
N SER A 5 0.66 6.04 12.58
CA SER A 5 -0.31 5.49 11.63
C SER A 5 0.01 5.88 10.17
N LEU A 6 0.56 7.08 9.93
CA LEU A 6 1.04 7.51 8.61
C LEU A 6 2.24 6.68 8.14
N VAL A 7 3.17 6.39 9.05
CA VAL A 7 4.32 5.51 8.74
C VAL A 7 3.83 4.11 8.35
N ILE A 8 2.88 3.54 9.09
CA ILE A 8 2.30 2.22 8.78
C ILE A 8 1.61 2.24 7.40
N ALA A 9 0.87 3.29 7.07
CA ALA A 9 0.23 3.42 5.76
C ALA A 9 1.26 3.44 4.60
N LYS A 10 2.37 4.18 4.76
CA LYS A 10 3.46 4.20 3.78
C LYS A 10 4.21 2.88 3.69
N LEU A 11 4.37 2.16 4.80
CA LEU A 11 4.96 0.82 4.79
C LEU A 11 4.07 -0.16 4.01
N LEU A 12 2.75 -0.08 4.18
CA LEU A 12 1.80 -0.88 3.39
C LEU A 12 1.90 -0.56 1.88
N GLU A 13 2.00 0.72 1.51
CA GLU A 13 2.25 1.09 0.12
C GLU A 13 3.57 0.50 -0.41
N ALA A 14 4.66 0.64 0.35
CA ALA A 14 5.97 0.12 -0.04
C ALA A 14 5.98 -1.41 -0.19
N VAL A 15 5.33 -2.12 0.73
CA VAL A 15 5.17 -3.59 0.66
C VAL A 15 4.33 -3.98 -0.55
N GLY A 16 3.24 -3.26 -0.84
CA GLY A 16 2.42 -3.48 -2.02
C GLY A 16 3.19 -3.29 -3.32
N ILE A 17 4.01 -2.23 -3.42
CA ILE A 17 4.92 -2.01 -4.56
C ILE A 17 5.96 -3.13 -4.66
N GLY A 18 6.54 -3.56 -3.54
CA GLY A 18 7.49 -4.66 -3.52
C GLY A 18 6.88 -5.96 -4.07
N ALA A 19 5.68 -6.33 -3.59
CA ALA A 19 4.95 -7.51 -4.06
C ALA A 19 4.57 -7.41 -5.55
N LEU A 20 4.14 -6.23 -6.01
CA LEU A 20 3.89 -5.92 -7.42
C LEU A 20 5.12 -6.17 -8.29
N MET A 21 6.27 -5.63 -7.89
CA MET A 21 7.52 -5.76 -8.63
C MET A 21 7.99 -7.21 -8.67
N ILE A 22 7.90 -7.93 -7.54
CA ILE A 22 8.27 -9.35 -7.48
C ILE A 22 7.34 -10.18 -8.35
N GLY A 23 6.02 -9.97 -8.26
CA GLY A 23 5.04 -10.68 -9.09
C GLY A 23 5.22 -10.41 -10.58
N LEU A 24 5.54 -9.17 -10.98
CA LEU A 24 5.86 -8.83 -12.38
C LEU A 24 7.13 -9.52 -12.87
N VAL A 25 8.22 -9.41 -12.10
CA VAL A 25 9.51 -9.97 -12.50
C VAL A 25 9.42 -11.48 -12.56
N GLN A 26 8.95 -12.13 -11.49
CA GLN A 26 8.85 -13.58 -11.44
C GLN A 26 7.82 -14.11 -12.45
N GLY A 27 6.71 -13.41 -12.69
CA GLY A 27 5.72 -13.81 -13.70
C GLY A 27 6.24 -13.80 -15.14
N VAL A 28 7.33 -13.07 -15.42
CA VAL A 28 8.04 -13.10 -16.71
C VAL A 28 8.98 -14.32 -16.81
N TYR A 29 9.50 -14.82 -15.67
CA TYR A 29 10.50 -15.89 -15.63
C TYR A 29 9.96 -17.25 -15.18
N GLY A 30 8.76 -17.32 -14.58
CA GLY A 30 8.26 -18.47 -13.79
C GLY A 30 6.80 -18.87 -14.05
N ASP A 31 6.17 -19.51 -13.05
CA ASP A 31 4.85 -20.15 -13.12
C ASP A 31 3.68 -19.16 -13.01
N MET A 32 3.38 -18.49 -14.13
CA MET A 32 2.44 -17.36 -14.29
C MET A 32 1.26 -17.23 -13.29
N TRP A 33 0.61 -18.32 -12.88
CA TRP A 33 -0.54 -18.28 -11.99
C TRP A 33 -0.18 -17.83 -10.57
N GLY A 34 0.89 -18.38 -9.98
CA GLY A 34 1.29 -18.03 -8.61
C GLY A 34 1.71 -16.57 -8.49
N GLU A 35 2.47 -16.09 -9.47
CA GLU A 35 2.93 -14.71 -9.47
C GLU A 35 1.83 -13.73 -9.86
N LEU A 36 0.84 -14.15 -10.65
CA LEU A 36 -0.35 -13.34 -10.91
C LEU A 36 -1.11 -13.05 -9.60
N TYR A 37 -1.27 -14.04 -8.71
CA TYR A 37 -1.88 -13.81 -7.41
C TYR A 37 -1.03 -12.89 -6.52
N LEU A 38 0.29 -13.02 -6.56
CA LEU A 38 1.20 -12.12 -5.82
C LEU A 38 1.11 -10.68 -6.35
N PHE A 39 1.06 -10.52 -7.66
CA PHE A 39 0.91 -9.23 -8.33
C PHE A 39 -0.42 -8.56 -7.94
N ILE A 40 -1.53 -9.27 -8.09
CA ILE A 40 -2.86 -8.77 -7.70
C ILE A 40 -2.90 -8.48 -6.19
N GLY A 41 -2.33 -9.36 -5.37
CA GLY A 41 -2.20 -9.14 -3.92
C GLY A 41 -1.43 -7.86 -3.60
N GLY A 42 -0.34 -7.59 -4.31
CA GLY A 42 0.43 -6.36 -4.20
C GLY A 42 -0.39 -5.10 -4.53
N ILE A 43 -1.23 -5.14 -5.59
CA ILE A 43 -2.16 -4.06 -5.91
C ILE A 43 -3.11 -3.79 -4.74
N VAL A 44 -3.73 -4.85 -4.20
CA VAL A 44 -4.71 -4.72 -3.12
C VAL A 44 -4.06 -4.12 -1.88
N VAL A 45 -2.88 -4.60 -1.49
CA VAL A 45 -2.12 -4.09 -0.33
C VAL A 45 -1.73 -2.62 -0.53
N PHE A 46 -1.25 -2.25 -1.72
CA PHE A 46 -0.92 -0.87 -2.06
C PHE A 46 -2.14 0.05 -1.97
N VAL A 47 -3.26 -0.34 -2.58
CA VAL A 47 -4.52 0.44 -2.55
C VAL A 47 -5.00 0.62 -1.12
N PHE A 48 -4.90 -0.41 -0.29
CA PHE A 48 -5.29 -0.35 1.12
C PHE A 48 -4.42 0.65 1.90
N GLY A 49 -3.09 0.60 1.74
CA GLY A 49 -2.16 1.57 2.31
C GLY A 49 -2.50 3.01 1.89
N ARG A 50 -2.76 3.21 0.60
CA ARG A 50 -3.11 4.53 0.05
C ARG A 50 -4.45 5.08 0.54
N GLU A 51 -5.43 4.21 0.71
CA GLU A 51 -6.73 4.61 1.27
C GLU A 51 -6.60 4.96 2.76
N MET A 52 -5.77 4.23 3.52
CA MET A 52 -5.43 4.60 4.90
C MET A 52 -4.73 5.95 4.99
N GLU A 53 -3.73 6.22 4.14
CA GLU A 53 -3.03 7.51 4.12
C GLU A 53 -4.00 8.66 3.84
N LYS A 54 -4.87 8.53 2.82
CA LYS A 54 -5.88 9.55 2.50
C LYS A 54 -6.80 9.85 3.69
N ARG A 55 -7.25 8.82 4.40
CA ARG A 55 -8.13 8.98 5.58
C ARG A 55 -7.41 9.67 6.73
N LEU A 56 -6.15 9.32 6.98
CA LEU A 56 -5.33 9.94 8.02
C LEU A 56 -4.99 11.40 7.70
N ALA A 57 -4.68 11.71 6.43
CA ALA A 57 -4.43 13.08 5.98
C ALA A 57 -5.67 13.96 6.16
N LYS A 58 -6.86 13.47 5.78
CA LYS A 58 -8.14 14.17 6.02
C LYS A 58 -8.38 14.43 7.51
N ARG A 59 -8.13 13.44 8.37
CA ARG A 59 -8.27 13.60 9.83
C ARG A 59 -7.30 14.65 10.38
N LYS A 60 -6.05 14.66 9.93
CA LYS A 60 -5.05 15.66 10.34
C LYS A 60 -5.49 17.08 9.93
N ALA A 61 -5.90 17.26 8.68
CA ALA A 61 -6.37 18.55 8.17
C ALA A 61 -7.60 19.07 8.92
N ASN A 62 -8.54 18.20 9.30
CA ASN A 62 -9.70 18.60 10.10
C ASN A 62 -9.32 19.03 11.52
N MET A 63 -8.33 18.40 12.15
CA MET A 63 -7.86 18.81 13.48
C MET A 63 -7.15 20.18 13.45
N GLU A 64 -6.43 20.49 12.37
CA GLU A 64 -5.79 21.81 12.21
C GLU A 64 -6.80 22.94 12.02
N LYS A 65 -8.00 22.67 11.47
CA LYS A 65 -9.06 23.67 11.33
C LYS A 65 -9.84 23.95 12.62
N ILE A 66 -9.77 23.05 13.60
CA ILE A 66 -10.50 23.16 14.88
C ILE A 66 -9.64 23.87 15.95
N LYS A 67 -8.32 23.93 15.75
CA LYS A 67 -7.40 24.71 16.59
C LYS A 67 -7.35 26.16 16.15
#